data_AF-A0A5B1CBN1-F1
#
_entry.id   AF-A0A5B1CBN1-F1
#
_cell.length_a   1.000
_cell.length_b   1.000
_cell.length_c   1.000
_cell.angle_alpha   90.00
_cell.angle_beta   90.00
_cell.angle_gamma   90.00
#
_symmetry.space_group_name_H-M   'P 1'
#
loop_
_entity.id
_entity.type
_entity.pdbx_description
1 polymer ?
#
loop_
_entity_poly.entity_id
_entity_poly.type
_entity_poly.pdbx_seq_one_letter_code
_entity_poly.pdbx_strand_id
1 'polypeptide(L)'
;MIVAWRTLYTTRIGREFPDVSCESVFSANEWQPVYQLVMKEEPPAEPPKLRIMIRLIARLGGYIDRARDDEPGPDTTMRGMERLHDISACWISFGPKSQPLVT
;
A
#
# COMPACT_ATOMS: atom_id res chain seq x y z
N MET A 1 9.79 -6.33 -10.80
CA MET A 1 9.95 -5.41 -9.65
C MET A 1 11.03 -5.96 -8.72
N ILE A 2 11.96 -5.13 -8.21
CA ILE A 2 12.93 -5.54 -7.18
C ILE A 2 12.32 -5.24 -5.81
N VAL A 3 11.61 -6.22 -5.23
CA VAL A 3 10.77 -6.04 -4.02
C VAL A 3 11.60 -5.61 -2.80
N ALA A 4 12.79 -6.18 -2.63
CA ALA A 4 13.65 -5.92 -1.48
C ALA A 4 14.09 -4.45 -1.37
N TRP A 5 14.55 -3.85 -2.47
CA TRP A 5 14.98 -2.44 -2.48
C TRP A 5 13.81 -1.49 -2.23
N ARG A 6 12.66 -1.72 -2.89
CA ARG A 6 11.46 -0.89 -2.71
C ARG A 6 10.94 -0.98 -1.27
N THR A 7 10.98 -2.17 -0.66
CA THR A 7 10.63 -2.37 0.75
C THR A 7 11.56 -1.57 1.66
N LEU A 8 12.88 -1.71 1.49
CA LEU A 8 13.87 -0.97 2.29
C LEU A 8 13.70 0.54 2.17
N TYR A 9 13.50 1.03 0.94
CA TYR A 9 13.25 2.44 0.65
C TYR A 9 11.98 2.94 1.34
N THR A 10 10.87 2.23 1.19
CA THR A 10 9.59 2.55 1.82
C THR A 10 9.70 2.58 3.34
N THR A 11 10.35 1.60 3.96
CA THR A 11 10.53 1.57 5.42
C THR A 11 11.39 2.76 5.90
N ARG A 12 12.42 3.15 5.15
CA ARG A 12 13.26 4.31 5.50
C ARG A 12 12.49 5.62 5.38
N ILE A 13 11.87 5.89 4.23
CA ILE A 13 11.14 7.15 3.99
C ILE A 13 9.90 7.23 4.88
N GLY A 14 9.25 6.11 5.19
CA GLY A 14 8.11 6.09 6.12
C GLY A 14 8.45 6.55 7.52
N ARG A 15 9.69 6.33 7.98
CA ARG A 15 10.20 6.78 9.28
C ARG A 15 10.70 8.22 9.24
N GLU A 16 11.41 8.57 8.17
CA GLU A 16 12.06 9.87 8.02
C GLU A 16 11.05 10.97 7.66
N PHE A 17 10.03 10.63 6.87
CA PHE A 17 9.00 11.53 6.37
C PHE A 17 7.59 10.89 6.46
N PRO A 18 7.07 10.63 7.68
CA PRO A 18 5.81 9.92 7.86
C PRO A 18 4.58 10.68 7.35
N ASP A 19 4.65 12.01 7.31
CA ASP A 19 3.53 12.91 7.05
C ASP A 19 3.41 13.37 5.59
N VAL A 20 4.31 12.95 4.69
CA VAL A 20 4.20 13.25 3.26
C VAL A 20 3.08 12.43 2.61
N SER A 21 2.62 12.85 1.43
CA SER A 21 1.64 12.08 0.65
C SER A 21 2.18 10.68 0.32
N CYS A 22 1.32 9.66 0.41
CA CYS A 22 1.70 8.32 -0.03
C CYS A 22 2.02 8.25 -1.53
N GLU A 23 1.53 9.21 -2.33
CA GLU A 23 1.80 9.28 -3.77
C GLU A 23 3.24 9.59 -4.13
N SER A 24 4.03 10.09 -3.19
CA SER A 24 5.48 10.21 -3.37
C SER A 24 6.18 8.85 -3.51
N VAL A 25 5.52 7.75 -3.14
CA VAL A 25 6.07 6.38 -3.17
C VAL A 25 5.20 5.41 -3.97
N PHE A 26 3.87 5.55 -3.91
CA PHE A 26 2.89 4.63 -4.48
C PHE A 26 2.01 5.32 -5.51
N SER A 27 1.85 4.72 -6.69
CA SER A 27 0.90 5.19 -7.70
C SER A 27 -0.55 5.01 -7.25
N ALA A 28 -1.48 5.72 -7.90
CA ALA A 28 -2.92 5.57 -7.64
C ALA A 28 -3.41 4.11 -7.76
N ASN A 29 -2.88 3.37 -8.75
CA ASN A 29 -3.23 1.96 -8.96
C ASN A 29 -2.64 1.02 -7.90
N GLU A 30 -1.72 1.49 -7.05
CA GLU A 30 -1.17 0.73 -5.93
C GLU A 30 -1.90 1.08 -4.63
N TRP A 31 -2.05 2.37 -4.33
CA TRP A 31 -2.54 2.79 -3.01
C TRP A 31 -4.08 2.70 -2.89
N GLN A 32 -4.83 3.09 -3.93
CA GLN A 32 -6.29 3.09 -3.91
C GLN A 32 -6.90 1.71 -3.68
N PRO A 33 -6.52 0.65 -4.43
CA PRO A 33 -7.11 -0.67 -4.21
C PRO A 33 -6.75 -1.27 -2.85
N VAL A 34 -5.53 -1.01 -2.35
CA VAL A 34 -5.14 -1.47 -1.01
C VAL A 34 -5.93 -0.73 0.08
N TYR A 35 -6.11 0.59 -0.06
CA TYR A 35 -6.96 1.35 0.85
C TYR A 35 -8.37 0.78 0.89
N GLN A 36 -8.99 0.61 -0.28
CA GLN A 36 -10.35 0.11 -0.40
C GLN A 36 -10.49 -1.31 0.16
N LEU A 37 -9.51 -2.19 -0.09
CA LEU A 37 -9.54 -3.56 0.41
C LEU A 37 -9.43 -3.63 1.94
N VAL A 38 -8.53 -2.83 2.53
CA VAL A 38 -8.20 -2.93 3.96
C VAL A 38 -9.15 -2.11 4.84
N MET A 39 -9.58 -0.93 4.39
CA MET A 39 -10.53 -0.07 5.11
C MET A 39 -11.99 -0.41 4.79
N LYS A 40 -12.26 -1.09 3.66
CA LYS A 40 -13.62 -1.40 3.18
C LYS A 40 -14.46 -0.15 2.90
N GLU A 41 -13.79 0.92 2.48
CA GLU A 41 -14.37 2.23 2.16
C GLU A 41 -13.79 2.73 0.83
N GLU A 42 -14.45 3.68 0.17
CA GLU A 42 -13.87 4.31 -1.01
C GLU A 42 -12.59 5.08 -0.64
N PRO A 43 -11.56 5.03 -1.50
CA PRO A 43 -10.33 5.79 -1.26
C PRO A 43 -10.65 7.29 -1.24
N PRO A 44 -10.08 8.05 -0.28
CA PRO A 44 -10.32 9.49 -0.17
C PRO A 44 -9.83 10.23 -1.41
N ALA A 45 -10.42 11.41 -1.67
CA ALA A 45 -9.99 12.27 -2.77
C ALA A 45 -8.56 12.81 -2.57
N GLU A 46 -8.21 13.14 -1.32
CA GLU A 46 -6.86 13.49 -0.94
C GLU A 46 -6.08 12.24 -0.52
N PRO A 47 -4.88 12.00 -1.08
CA PRO A 47 -4.10 10.82 -0.73
C PRO A 47 -3.73 10.82 0.76
N PRO A 48 -3.80 9.65 1.43
CA PRO A 48 -3.41 9.55 2.83
C PRO A 48 -1.91 9.80 3.01
N LYS A 49 -1.53 10.12 4.24
CA LYS A 49 -0.13 10.20 4.64
C LYS A 49 0.60 8.87 4.42
N LEU A 50 1.87 8.93 4.08
CA LEU A 50 2.71 7.76 3.81
C LEU A 50 2.71 6.77 4.98
N ARG A 51 2.75 7.26 6.23
CA ARG A 51 2.67 6.40 7.42
C ARG A 51 1.40 5.54 7.46
N ILE A 52 0.25 6.10 7.06
CA ILE A 52 -1.03 5.40 7.04
C ILE A 52 -0.97 4.32 5.98
N MET A 53 -0.47 4.66 4.79
CA MET A 53 -0.36 3.71 3.69
C MET A 53 0.56 2.54 4.03
N ILE A 54 1.71 2.80 4.66
CA ILE A 54 2.65 1.76 5.09
C ILE A 54 1.99 0.83 6.12
N ARG A 55 1.22 1.35 7.08
CA ARG A 55 0.46 0.51 8.03
C ARG A 55 -0.59 -0.35 7.32
N LEU A 56 -1.31 0.19 6.32
CA LEU A 56 -2.27 -0.59 5.53
C LEU A 56 -1.60 -1.73 4.76
N ILE A 57 -0.46 -1.45 4.12
CA ILE A 57 0.34 -2.47 3.43
C ILE A 57 0.82 -3.53 4.42
N ALA A 58 1.35 -3.11 5.57
CA ALA A 58 1.82 -4.03 6.59
C ALA A 58 0.69 -4.93 7.13
N ARG A 59 -0.55 -4.42 7.25
CA ARG A 59 -1.72 -5.22 7.65
C ARG A 59 -1.98 -6.36 6.66
N LEU A 60 -1.80 -6.14 5.35
CA LEU A 60 -1.83 -7.23 4.37
C LEU A 60 -0.76 -8.29 4.69
N GLY A 61 0.40 -7.86 5.17
CA GLY A 61 1.51 -8.70 5.60
C GLY A 61 1.33 -9.43 6.95
N GLY A 62 0.25 -9.15 7.69
CA GLY A 62 -0.02 -9.74 9.01
C GLY A 62 0.35 -8.84 10.19
N TYR A 63 0.69 -7.57 9.96
CA TYR A 63 0.84 -6.59 11.05
C TYR A 63 -0.52 -6.33 11.71
N ILE A 64 -0.53 -6.36 13.04
CA ILE A 64 -1.70 -6.08 13.86
C ILE A 64 -1.47 -4.70 14.48
N ASP A 65 -2.24 -3.71 14.02
CA ASP A 65 -2.22 -2.33 14.52
C ASP A 65 -2.86 -2.28 15.91
N ARG A 66 -2.10 -2.70 16.93
CA ARG A 66 -2.53 -2.66 18.33
C ARG A 66 -2.46 -1.22 18.84
N ALA A 67 -3.08 -0.93 19.98
CA ALA A 67 -3.01 0.37 20.65
C ALA A 67 -1.60 0.76 21.18
N ARG A 68 -0.54 0.11 20.67
CA ARG A 68 0.86 0.46 20.93
C ARG A 68 1.37 1.21 19.70
N ASP A 69 2.30 2.12 19.92
CA ASP A 69 2.88 2.92 18.84
C ASP A 69 4.03 2.17 18.14
N ASP A 70 3.87 0.86 17.93
CA ASP A 70 4.88 0.04 17.27
C ASP A 70 4.81 0.20 15.76
N GLU A 71 5.94 0.48 15.12
CA GLU A 71 6.00 0.55 13.67
C GLU A 71 6.02 -0.86 13.05
N PRO A 72 5.45 -1.04 11.85
CA PRO A 72 5.58 -2.28 11.09
C PRO A 72 7.02 -2.76 10.93
N GLY A 73 7.22 -4.07 11.12
CA GLY A 73 8.51 -4.72 10.87
C GLY A 73 8.82 -4.88 9.38
N PRO A 74 10.10 -5.16 9.02
CA PRO A 74 10.50 -5.42 7.64
C PRO A 74 9.75 -6.59 7.01
N ASP A 75 9.56 -7.69 7.74
CA ASP A 75 8.91 -8.91 7.22
C ASP A 75 7.44 -8.70 6.84
N THR A 76 6.68 -8.06 7.73
CA THR A 76 5.28 -7.72 7.47
C THR A 76 5.17 -6.70 6.33
N THR A 77 6.12 -5.77 6.23
CA THR A 77 6.13 -4.80 5.13
C THR A 77 6.43 -5.49 3.81
N MET A 78 7.42 -6.39 3.75
CA MET A 78 7.79 -7.13 2.54
C MET A 78 6.63 -7.97 2.01
N ARG A 79 6.00 -8.77 2.88
CA ARG A 79 4.82 -9.57 2.52
C ARG A 79 3.64 -8.70 2.10
N GLY A 80 3.50 -7.52 2.70
CA GLY A 80 2.50 -6.54 2.31
C GLY A 80 2.74 -5.99 0.91
N MET A 81 4.00 -5.68 0.58
CA MET A 81 4.41 -5.18 -0.74
C MET A 81 4.20 -6.20 -1.86
N GLU A 82 4.47 -7.49 -1.60
CA GLU A 82 4.15 -8.57 -2.54
C GLU A 82 2.65 -8.61 -2.86
N ARG A 83 1.80 -8.56 -1.82
CA ARG A 83 0.34 -8.53 -2.00
C ARG A 83 -0.15 -7.25 -2.68
N LEU A 84 0.43 -6.10 -2.36
CA LEU A 84 0.12 -4.83 -3.03
C LEU A 84 0.34 -4.92 -4.53
N HIS A 85 1.42 -5.58 -4.96
CA HIS A 85 1.72 -5.75 -6.38
C HIS A 85 0.65 -6.60 -7.09
N ASP A 86 0.25 -7.71 -6.49
CA ASP A 86 -0.80 -8.57 -7.05
C ASP A 86 -2.16 -7.86 -7.09
N ILE A 87 -2.50 -7.13 -6.02
CA ILE A 87 -3.71 -6.32 -5.93
C ILE A 87 -3.71 -5.23 -7.01
N SER A 88 -2.58 -4.55 -7.21
CA SER A 88 -2.43 -3.52 -8.23
C SER A 88 -2.60 -4.09 -9.65
N ALA A 89 -2.00 -5.25 -9.92
CA ALA A 89 -2.17 -5.94 -11.20
C ALA A 89 -3.64 -6.30 -11.46
N CYS A 90 -4.34 -6.84 -10.45
CA CYS A 90 -5.78 -7.13 -10.52
C CYS A 90 -6.60 -5.86 -10.72
N TRP A 91 -6.27 -4.76 -10.05
CA TRP A 91 -6.96 -3.48 -10.18
C TRP A 91 -6.83 -2.90 -11.60
N ILE A 92 -5.65 -3.00 -12.20
CA ILE A 92 -5.43 -2.55 -13.58
C ILE A 92 -6.20 -3.44 -14.57
N SER A 93 -6.26 -4.75 -14.31
CA SER A 93 -6.86 -5.73 -15.24
C SER A 93 -8.38 -5.79 -15.16
N PHE A 94 -8.95 -5.65 -13.97
CA PHE A 94 -10.37 -5.92 -13.68
C PHE A 94 -11.06 -4.83 -12.85
N GLY A 95 -10.34 -3.76 -12.50
CA GLY A 95 -10.87 -2.71 -11.65
C GLY A 95 -11.86 -1.78 -12.37
N PRO A 96 -12.47 -0.82 -11.65
CA PRO A 96 -13.51 0.06 -12.20
C PRO A 96 -13.09 0.87 -13.44
N LYS A 97 -11.78 1.04 -13.66
CA LYS A 97 -11.18 1.79 -14.77
C LYS A 97 -10.55 0.88 -15.84
N SER A 98 -10.67 -0.45 -15.74
CA SER A 98 -10.13 -1.35 -16.77
C SER A 98 -11.00 -1.31 -18.02
N GLN A 99 -10.38 -1.13 -19.20
CA GLN A 99 -11.10 -1.36 -20.46
C GLN A 99 -11.46 -2.84 -20.59
N PRO A 100 -12.67 -3.19 -21.04
CA PRO A 100 -13.03 -4.58 -21.23
C PRO A 100 -12.06 -5.23 -22.22
N LEU A 101 -11.50 -6.38 -21.83
CA LEU A 101 -10.72 -7.22 -22.73
C LEU A 101 -11.64 -7.59 -23.90
N VAL A 102 -11.38 -7.01 -25.07
CA VAL A 102 -12.13 -7.31 -26.29
C VAL A 102 -11.87 -8.77 -26.64
N THR A 103 -12.87 -9.63 -26.42
CA THR A 103 -12.95 -11.01 -26.92
C THR A 103 -13.48 -11.04 -28.33
#